data_AF-A0A3D5BHA8-F1
#
_entry.id   AF-A0A3D5BHA8-F1
#
_cell.length_a   1.000
_cell.length_b   1.000
_cell.length_c   1.000
_cell.angle_alpha   90.00
_cell.angle_beta   90.00
_cell.angle_gamma   90.00
#
_symmetry.space_group_name_H-M   'P 1'
#
loop_
_entity.id
_entity.type
_entity.pdbx_description
1 polymer ?
#
loop_
_entity_poly.entity_id
_entity_poly.type
_entity_poly.pdbx_seq_one_letter_code
_entity_poly.pdbx_strand_id
1 'polypeptide(L)'
;MQEHQRLQKIREIGIRLHELGLVSKKAETSYASLAINYLFSLYKMPKPTGVSLQETLQLLAEAVVQEHKLAYRRLSADSVLEFFSHRYQVSAASPLVHPSYRRRNTAAAGLQFA
;
A
#
# COMPACT_ATOMS: atom_id res chain seq x y z
N MET A 1 6.11 12.32 -0.13
CA MET A 1 6.71 11.00 -0.42
C MET A 1 7.14 10.94 -1.88
N GLN A 2 8.24 10.24 -2.18
CA GLN A 2 8.64 9.96 -3.56
C GLN A 2 7.73 8.88 -4.18
N GLU A 3 7.63 8.82 -5.51
CA GLU A 3 6.77 7.85 -6.20
C GLU A 3 7.08 6.39 -5.81
N HIS A 4 8.37 6.04 -5.73
CA HIS A 4 8.78 4.70 -5.30
C HIS A 4 8.27 4.34 -3.89
N GLN A 5 8.31 5.28 -2.95
CA GLN A 5 7.81 5.09 -1.58
C GLN A 5 6.29 4.89 -1.57
N ARG A 6 5.55 5.60 -2.44
CA ARG A 6 4.10 5.40 -2.59
C ARG A 6 3.78 4.01 -3.11
N LEU A 7 4.50 3.55 -4.13
CA LEU A 7 4.33 2.19 -4.66
C LEU A 7 4.63 1.12 -3.62
N GLN A 8 5.67 1.31 -2.79
CA GLN A 8 5.95 0.43 -1.66
C GLN A 8 4.80 0.40 -0.65
N LYS A 9 4.27 1.56 -0.24
CA LYS A 9 3.11 1.61 0.66
C LYS A 9 1.87 0.94 0.08
N ILE A 10 1.56 1.19 -1.20
CA ILE A 10 0.42 0.55 -1.88
C ILE A 10 0.59 -0.97 -1.90
N ARG A 11 1.82 -1.46 -2.13
CA ARG A 11 2.13 -2.89 -2.04
C ARG A 11 1.90 -3.44 -0.65
N GLU A 12 2.36 -2.76 0.40
CA GLU A 12 2.16 -3.18 1.80
C GLU A 12 0.68 -3.24 2.18
N ILE A 13 -0.11 -2.24 1.76
CA ILE A 13 -1.58 -2.27 1.88
C ILE A 13 -2.12 -3.51 1.18
N GLY A 14 -1.67 -3.81 -0.04
CA GLY A 14 -2.12 -4.99 -0.79
C GLY A 14 -1.80 -6.33 -0.12
N ILE A 15 -0.61 -6.46 0.48
CA ILE A 15 -0.25 -7.62 1.30
C ILE A 15 -1.21 -7.74 2.48
N ARG A 16 -1.44 -6.63 3.19
CA ARG A 16 -2.30 -6.64 4.37
C ARG A 16 -3.75 -6.96 4.05
N LEU A 17 -4.27 -6.43 2.95
CA LEU A 17 -5.60 -6.78 2.45
C LEU A 17 -5.73 -8.29 2.18
N HIS A 18 -4.68 -8.91 1.62
CA HIS A 18 -4.66 -10.34 1.36
C HIS A 18 -4.62 -11.17 2.65
N GLU A 19 -3.80 -10.77 3.62
CA GLU A 19 -3.74 -11.39 4.95
C GLU A 19 -5.08 -11.31 5.69
N LEU A 20 -5.82 -10.21 5.51
CA LEU A 20 -7.17 -10.03 6.06
C LEU A 20 -8.25 -10.80 5.29
N GLY A 21 -7.90 -11.50 4.21
CA GLY A 21 -8.84 -12.26 3.39
C GLY A 21 -9.80 -11.38 2.55
N LEU A 22 -9.55 -10.07 2.45
CA LEU A 22 -10.39 -9.13 1.69
C LEU A 22 -10.20 -9.26 0.17
N VAL A 23 -9.09 -9.86 -0.22
CA VAL A 23 -8.65 -10.00 -1.61
C VAL A 23 -7.88 -11.31 -1.76
N SER A 24 -8.06 -11.97 -2.90
CA SER A 24 -7.32 -13.17 -3.25
C SER A 24 -6.28 -12.86 -4.31
N LYS A 25 -5.03 -13.27 -4.05
CA LYS A 25 -3.93 -13.06 -4.99
C LYS A 25 -3.95 -14.15 -6.06
N LYS A 26 -4.19 -13.75 -7.31
CA LYS A 26 -3.89 -14.57 -8.49
C LYS A 26 -2.39 -14.49 -8.81
N ALA A 27 -1.81 -15.57 -9.35
CA ALA A 27 -0.37 -15.70 -9.55
C ALA A 27 0.29 -14.51 -10.27
N GLU A 28 -0.41 -13.90 -11.23
CA GLU A 28 0.14 -12.85 -12.10
C GLU A 28 -0.12 -11.42 -11.60
N THR A 29 -0.90 -11.23 -10.53
CA THR A 29 -1.27 -9.87 -10.07
C THR A 29 -0.33 -9.40 -8.96
N SER A 30 0.27 -8.23 -9.16
CA SER A 30 1.05 -7.58 -8.10
C SER A 30 0.16 -7.14 -6.94
N TYR A 31 0.68 -7.17 -5.71
CA TYR A 31 -0.06 -6.68 -4.54
C TYR A 31 -0.46 -5.20 -4.67
N ALA A 32 0.37 -4.38 -5.33
CA ALA A 32 0.04 -2.98 -5.54
C ALA A 32 -1.17 -2.81 -6.47
N SER A 33 -1.19 -3.54 -7.59
CA SER A 33 -2.32 -3.54 -8.52
C SER A 33 -3.60 -4.06 -7.86
N LEU A 34 -3.47 -5.11 -7.04
CA LEU A 34 -4.57 -5.72 -6.32
C LEU A 34 -5.14 -4.78 -5.23
N ALA A 35 -4.29 -4.04 -4.52
CA ALA A 35 -4.70 -2.98 -3.60
C ALA A 35 -5.49 -1.88 -4.33
N ILE A 36 -4.94 -1.31 -5.40
CA ILE A 36 -5.62 -0.26 -6.17
C ILE A 36 -6.97 -0.75 -6.68
N ASN A 37 -7.04 -1.95 -7.27
CA ASN A 37 -8.31 -2.51 -7.74
C ASN A 37 -9.35 -2.62 -6.61
N TYR A 38 -8.94 -3.15 -5.45
CA TYR A 38 -9.82 -3.30 -4.31
C TYR A 38 -10.30 -1.94 -3.77
N LEU A 39 -9.39 -0.97 -3.61
CA LEU A 39 -9.72 0.35 -3.09
C LEU A 39 -10.71 1.08 -4.03
N PHE A 40 -10.48 1.04 -5.34
CA PHE A 40 -11.44 1.63 -6.29
C PHE A 40 -12.80 0.92 -6.24
N SER A 41 -12.81 -0.41 -6.15
CA SER A 41 -14.05 -1.18 -6.00
C SER A 41 -14.81 -0.84 -4.71
N LEU A 42 -14.09 -0.64 -3.59
CA LEU A 42 -14.67 -0.27 -2.30
C LEU A 42 -15.46 1.05 -2.39
N TYR A 43 -14.95 2.02 -3.13
CA TYR A 43 -15.62 3.31 -3.39
C TYR A 43 -16.49 3.29 -4.67
N LYS A 44 -16.76 2.12 -5.25
CA LYS A 44 -17.57 1.93 -6.47
C LYS A 44 -17.10 2.78 -7.66
N MET A 45 -15.80 3.04 -7.75
CA MET A 45 -15.20 3.80 -8.82
C MET A 45 -14.61 2.89 -9.90
N PRO A 46 -14.66 3.30 -11.19
CA PRO A 46 -13.93 2.60 -12.23
C PRO A 46 -12.43 2.73 -11.99
N LYS A 47 -11.68 1.66 -12.27
CA LYS A 47 -10.22 1.72 -12.21
C LYS A 47 -9.71 2.71 -13.27
N PRO A 48 -8.89 3.69 -12.89
CA PRO A 48 -8.39 4.65 -13.84
C PRO A 48 -7.29 4.02 -14.71
N THR A 49 -7.31 4.34 -16.01
CA THR A 49 -6.40 3.81 -17.01
C THR A 49 -5.67 4.96 -17.71
N GLY A 50 -4.35 4.84 -17.90
CA GLY A 50 -3.56 5.84 -18.61
C GLY A 50 -3.28 7.13 -17.83
N VAL A 51 -3.57 7.17 -16.54
CA VAL A 51 -3.28 8.30 -15.65
C VAL A 51 -2.06 8.02 -14.77
N SER A 52 -1.45 9.09 -14.24
CA SER A 52 -0.32 8.97 -13.33
C SER A 52 -0.73 8.34 -11.99
N LEU A 53 0.26 7.84 -11.24
CA LEU A 53 0.02 7.36 -9.87
C LEU A 53 -0.51 8.47 -8.97
N GLN A 54 0.04 9.69 -9.11
CA GLN A 54 -0.39 10.86 -8.36
C GLN A 54 -1.89 11.13 -8.55
N GLU A 55 -2.35 11.18 -9.80
CA GLU A 55 -3.76 11.40 -10.13
C GLU A 55 -4.64 10.25 -9.65
N THR A 56 -4.19 9.01 -9.81
CA THR A 56 -4.90 7.83 -9.29
C THR A 56 -5.16 7.93 -7.79
N LEU A 57 -4.16 8.35 -7.02
CA LEU A 57 -4.28 8.53 -5.58
C LEU A 57 -5.14 9.75 -5.23
N GLN A 58 -5.09 10.81 -6.04
CA GLN A 58 -5.93 11.98 -5.83
C GLN A 58 -7.42 11.66 -6.03
N LEU A 59 -7.77 10.84 -7.02
CA LEU A 59 -9.14 10.34 -7.21
C LEU A 59 -9.63 9.53 -6.00
N LEU A 60 -8.78 8.66 -5.45
CA LEU A 60 -9.09 7.96 -4.20
C LEU A 60 -9.28 8.91 -3.02
N ALA A 61 -8.43 9.94 -2.92
CA ALA A 61 -8.50 10.93 -1.87
C ALA A 61 -9.83 11.70 -1.90
N GLU A 62 -10.30 12.07 -3.09
CA GLU A 62 -11.60 12.72 -3.29
C GLU A 62 -12.76 11.81 -2.90
N ALA A 63 -12.72 10.54 -3.31
CA ALA A 63 -13.74 9.56 -2.96
C ALA A 63 -13.83 9.33 -1.44
N VAL A 64 -12.69 9.23 -0.75
CA VAL A 64 -12.64 9.12 0.71
C VAL A 64 -13.28 10.34 1.38
N VAL A 65 -13.00 11.55 0.89
CA VAL A 65 -13.57 12.79 1.42
C VAL A 65 -15.09 12.82 1.25
N GLN A 66 -15.59 12.40 0.09
CA GLN A 66 -17.02 12.35 -0.22
C GLN A 66 -17.74 11.31 0.66
N GLU A 67 -17.23 10.08 0.72
CA GLU A 67 -17.83 8.98 1.47
C GLU A 67 -17.88 9.27 2.98
N HIS A 68 -16.79 9.82 3.54
CA HIS A 68 -16.67 10.11 4.97
C HIS A 68 -17.13 11.52 5.37
N LYS A 69 -17.66 12.32 4.43
CA LYS A 69 -18.12 13.71 4.65
C LYS A 69 -17.09 14.58 5.39
N LEU A 70 -15.83 14.51 4.97
CA LEU A 70 -14.75 15.29 5.57
C LEU A 70 -14.88 16.77 5.17
N ALA A 71 -15.57 17.55 6.03
CA ALA A 71 -16.08 18.88 5.69
C ALA A 71 -15.05 19.92 5.22
N TYR A 72 -13.75 19.76 5.52
CA TYR A 72 -12.75 20.82 5.27
C TYR A 72 -11.37 20.34 4.82
N ARG A 73 -11.18 19.05 4.52
CA ARG A 73 -9.84 18.50 4.27
C ARG A 73 -9.77 17.78 2.95
N ARG A 74 -9.23 18.45 1.92
CA ARG A 74 -8.72 17.75 0.74
C ARG A 74 -7.57 16.87 1.21
N LEU A 75 -7.72 15.55 1.06
CA LEU A 75 -6.63 14.62 1.31
C LEU A 75 -5.62 14.72 0.16
N SER A 76 -4.35 14.78 0.50
CA SER A 76 -3.27 14.65 -0.48
C SER A 76 -3.09 13.19 -0.88
N ALA A 77 -2.43 12.95 -2.03
CA ALA A 77 -2.03 11.61 -2.47
C ALA A 77 -1.22 10.82 -1.41
N ASP A 78 -0.46 11.50 -0.55
CA ASP A 78 0.28 10.86 0.54
C ASP A 78 -0.64 10.56 1.73
N SER A 79 -1.50 11.52 2.10
CA SER A 79 -2.42 11.39 3.22
C SER A 79 -3.45 10.28 3.01
N VAL A 80 -3.89 10.04 1.77
CA VAL A 80 -4.81 8.93 1.46
C VAL A 80 -4.14 7.57 1.67
N LEU A 81 -2.84 7.45 1.39
CA LEU A 81 -2.09 6.23 1.68
C LEU A 81 -1.92 6.02 3.17
N GLU A 82 -1.67 7.08 3.95
CA GLU A 82 -1.66 6.98 5.41
C GLU A 82 -3.01 6.57 5.96
N PHE A 83 -4.10 7.15 5.45
CA PHE A 83 -5.46 6.79 5.83
C PHE A 83 -5.71 5.28 5.67
N PHE A 84 -5.38 4.71 4.49
CA PHE A 84 -5.55 3.27 4.27
C PHE A 84 -4.56 2.43 5.08
N SER A 85 -3.33 2.90 5.25
CA SER A 85 -2.33 2.23 6.10
C SER A 85 -2.85 2.08 7.54
N HIS A 86 -3.43 3.14 8.11
CA HIS A 86 -4.06 3.09 9.42
C HIS A 86 -5.32 2.21 9.42
N ARG A 87 -6.19 2.37 8.42
CA ARG A 87 -7.47 1.64 8.32
C ARG A 87 -7.30 0.12 8.26
N TYR A 88 -6.21 -0.35 7.64
CA TYR A 88 -5.89 -1.77 7.52
C TYR A 88 -4.76 -2.23 8.45
N GLN A 89 -4.29 -1.35 9.34
CA GLN A 89 -3.23 -1.64 10.32
C GLN A 89 -1.94 -2.13 9.66
N VAL A 90 -1.54 -1.47 8.56
CA VAL A 90 -0.22 -1.68 7.95
C VAL A 90 0.82 -1.19 8.96
N SER A 91 1.55 -2.12 9.57
CA SER A 91 2.53 -1.80 10.61
C SER A 91 3.70 -1.02 10.02
N ALA A 92 3.90 0.22 10.46
CA ALA A 92 5.05 1.05 10.09
C ALA A 92 6.41 0.45 10.50
N ALA A 93 6.42 -0.63 11.30
CA ALA A 93 7.61 -1.20 11.93
C ALA A 93 7.95 -2.64 11.49
N SER A 94 7.32 -3.17 10.45
CA SER A 94 7.64 -4.54 10.02
C SER A 94 8.38 -4.50 8.68
N PRO A 95 9.71 -4.68 8.64
CA PRO A 95 10.32 -5.18 7.43
C PRO A 95 9.75 -6.59 7.26
N LEU A 96 8.63 -6.69 6.55
CA LEU A 96 7.98 -7.94 6.22
C LEU A 96 8.99 -8.73 5.38
N VAL A 97 9.80 -9.53 6.05
CA VAL A 97 10.56 -10.64 5.48
C VAL A 97 9.48 -11.60 5.00
N HIS A 98 9.02 -11.39 3.78
CA HIS A 98 8.18 -12.34 3.08
C HIS A 98 8.92 -13.71 3.12
N PRO A 99 8.25 -14.84 3.40
CA PRO A 99 8.93 -16.13 3.54
C PRO A 99 9.72 -16.56 2.29
N SER A 100 9.42 -15.99 1.12
CA SER A 100 10.20 -16.18 -0.11
C SER A 100 11.40 -15.24 -0.29
N TYR A 101 11.65 -14.32 0.65
CA TYR A 101 12.76 -13.37 0.63
C TYR A 101 13.76 -13.70 1.74
N ARG A 102 14.42 -14.85 1.59
CA ARG A 102 15.56 -15.24 2.42
C ARG A 102 16.76 -14.36 2.03
N ARG A 103 16.85 -13.14 2.54
CA ARG A 103 18.13 -12.42 2.54
C ARG A 103 19.09 -13.27 3.37
N ARG A 104 20.11 -13.85 2.74
CA ARG A 104 21.32 -14.28 3.44
C ARG A 104 21.92 -13.02 4.06
N ASN A 105 21.63 -12.79 5.34
CA ASN A 105 22.44 -11.91 6.16
C ASN A 105 23.76 -12.65 6.41
N THR A 106 24.71 -12.55 5.49
CA THR A 106 26.12 -12.69 5.79
C THR A 106 26.61 -11.33 6.26
N ALA A 107 26.37 -11.03 7.54
CA ALA A 107 26.95 -9.88 8.20
C ALA A 107 27.72 -10.37 9.43
N ALA A 108 29.04 -10.41 9.25
CA ALA A 108 30.09 -10.27 10.25
C ALA A 108 30.08 -11.24 11.44
N ALA A 109 30.70 -12.40 11.24
CA ALA A 109 31.46 -13.04 12.31
C ALA A 109 32.56 -12.06 12.74
N GLY A 110 32.34 -11.38 13.86
CA GLY A 110 33.35 -10.55 14.50
C GLY A 110 34.53 -11.42 14.90
N LEU A 111 35.68 -11.14 14.28
CA LEU A 111 37.01 -11.50 14.77
C LEU A 111 37.12 -11.03 16.23
N GLN A 112 37.07 -11.96 17.18
CA GLN A 112 37.67 -11.77 18.50
C GLN A 112 39.04 -12.44 18.45
N PHE A 113 40.07 -11.61 18.28
CA PHE A 113 41.43 -11.97 18.65
C PHE A 113 41.52 -11.94 20.18
N ALA A 114 41.94 -13.04 20.78
CA ALA A 114 42.55 -13.13 22.09
C ALA A 114 43.87 -13.88 21.93
#